data_AF-A0A7C3ZB42-F1
#
_entry.id   AF-A0A7C3ZB42-F1
#
_cell.length_a   1.000
_cell.length_b   1.000
_cell.length_c   1.000
_cell.angle_alpha   90.00
_cell.angle_beta   90.00
_cell.angle_gamma   90.00
#
_symmetry.space_group_name_H-M   'P 1'
#
loop_
_entity.id
_entity.type
_entity.pdbx_description
1 polymer ?
#
loop_
_entity_poly.entity_id
_entity_poly.type
_entity_poly.pdbx_seq_one_letter_code
_entity_poly.pdbx_strand_id
1 'polypeptide(L)'
;MKNKFFQIIGILLGLILVVKITGDLLHLFKAWQQIEKIEKKVAELEEKKKELSEKYQYYQTPEFIEEEARNKLNMAKPGETIVILPPNIKNLNSDYKAQFSPQIPNWKKWWNLFF
;
A
#
# COMPACT_ATOMS: atom_id res chain seq x y z
N MET A 1 -32.34 -65.53 -23.20
CA MET A 1 -31.56 -65.11 -22.01
C MET A 1 -30.23 -64.40 -22.36
N LYS A 2 -29.45 -64.85 -23.35
CA LYS A 2 -28.15 -64.26 -23.72
C LYS A 2 -28.19 -62.74 -24.04
N ASN A 3 -29.24 -62.25 -24.73
CA ASN A 3 -29.32 -60.84 -25.12
C ASN A 3 -29.47 -59.87 -23.93
N LYS A 4 -30.19 -60.28 -22.87
CA LYS A 4 -30.34 -59.47 -21.66
C LYS A 4 -29.03 -59.39 -20.86
N PHE A 5 -28.23 -60.46 -20.89
CA PHE A 5 -26.90 -60.48 -20.26
C PHE A 5 -25.91 -59.51 -20.93
N PHE A 6 -25.85 -59.51 -22.27
CA PHE A 6 -25.05 -58.54 -23.02
C PHE A 6 -25.52 -57.08 -22.80
N GLN A 7 -26.82 -56.84 -22.71
CA GLN A 7 -27.36 -55.52 -22.38
C GLN A 7 -26.95 -55.06 -20.97
N ILE A 8 -27.02 -55.95 -19.97
CA ILE A 8 -26.60 -55.63 -18.59
C ILE A 8 -25.10 -55.32 -18.56
N ILE A 9 -24.26 -56.07 -19.25
CA ILE A 9 -22.82 -55.81 -19.35
C ILE A 9 -22.54 -54.46 -20.01
N GLY A 10 -23.25 -54.12 -21.08
CA GLY A 10 -23.12 -52.83 -21.74
C GLY A 10 -23.49 -51.65 -20.84
N ILE A 11 -24.57 -51.79 -20.06
CA ILE A 11 -24.99 -50.78 -19.08
C ILE A 11 -23.94 -50.64 -17.96
N LEU A 12 -23.39 -51.74 -17.48
CA LEU A 12 -22.38 -51.75 -16.40
C LEU A 12 -21.07 -51.10 -16.87
N LEU A 13 -20.62 -51.41 -18.08
CA LEU A 13 -19.49 -50.73 -18.74
C LEU A 13 -19.76 -49.23 -18.94
N GLY A 14 -20.95 -48.87 -19.40
CA GLY A 14 -21.36 -47.47 -19.55
C GLY A 14 -21.31 -46.72 -18.22
N LEU A 15 -21.82 -47.32 -17.14
CA LEU A 15 -21.79 -46.74 -15.80
C LEU A 15 -20.36 -46.49 -15.31
N ILE A 16 -19.46 -47.45 -15.53
CA ILE A 16 -18.04 -47.33 -15.16
C ILE A 16 -17.39 -46.17 -15.91
N LEU A 17 -17.65 -46.04 -17.22
CA LEU A 17 -17.12 -44.94 -18.03
C LEU A 17 -17.63 -43.58 -17.55
N VAL A 18 -18.92 -43.46 -17.24
CA VAL A 18 -19.51 -42.22 -16.72
C VAL A 18 -18.84 -41.81 -15.41
N VAL A 19 -18.64 -42.75 -14.48
CA VAL A 19 -17.98 -42.45 -13.20
C VAL A 19 -16.53 -41.99 -13.41
N LYS A 20 -15.79 -42.65 -14.31
CA LYS A 20 -14.41 -42.28 -14.66
C LYS A 20 -14.33 -40.86 -15.25
N ILE A 21 -15.12 -40.59 -16.27
CA ILE A 21 -15.14 -39.29 -16.95
C ILE A 21 -15.53 -38.17 -16.00
N THR A 22 -16.50 -38.42 -15.11
CA THR A 22 -16.93 -37.44 -14.11
C THR A 22 -15.78 -37.07 -13.16
N GLY A 23 -15.00 -38.07 -12.71
CA GLY A 23 -13.82 -37.84 -11.88
C GLY A 23 -12.79 -36.96 -12.59
N ASP A 24 -12.45 -37.29 -13.84
CA ASP A 24 -11.46 -36.55 -14.62
C ASP A 24 -11.91 -35.11 -14.90
N LEU A 25 -13.20 -34.90 -15.20
CA LEU A 25 -13.75 -33.56 -15.40
C LEU A 25 -13.61 -32.68 -14.14
N LEU A 26 -13.88 -33.24 -12.96
CA LEU A 26 -13.74 -32.55 -11.70
C LEU A 26 -12.27 -32.22 -11.38
N HIS A 27 -11.35 -33.14 -11.70
CA HIS A 27 -9.92 -32.89 -11.56
C HIS A 27 -9.44 -31.76 -12.47
N LEU A 28 -9.87 -31.75 -13.73
CA LEU A 28 -9.56 -30.68 -14.68
C LEU A 28 -10.08 -29.34 -14.17
N PHE A 29 -11.33 -29.28 -13.73
CA PHE A 29 -11.92 -28.04 -13.21
C PHE A 29 -11.15 -27.50 -11.99
N LYS A 30 -10.77 -28.37 -11.05
CA LYS A 30 -9.94 -28.00 -9.90
C LYS A 30 -8.54 -27.53 -10.31
N ALA A 31 -7.95 -28.11 -11.35
CA ALA A 31 -6.66 -27.67 -11.87
C ALA A 31 -6.75 -26.25 -12.46
N TRP A 32 -7.78 -25.97 -13.27
CA TRP A 32 -8.05 -24.63 -13.80
C TRP A 32 -8.21 -23.58 -12.71
N GLN A 33 -9.00 -23.88 -11.67
CA GLN A 33 -9.16 -22.96 -10.52
C GLN A 33 -7.84 -22.72 -9.77
N GLN A 34 -6.98 -23.73 -9.67
CA GLN A 34 -5.66 -23.58 -9.05
C GLN A 34 -4.75 -22.69 -9.88
N ILE A 35 -4.74 -22.86 -11.20
CA ILE A 35 -3.98 -22.01 -12.12
C ILE A 35 -4.41 -20.56 -11.95
N GLU A 36 -5.71 -20.27 -12.03
CA GLU A 36 -6.23 -18.91 -11.89
C GLU A 36 -5.86 -18.28 -10.53
N LYS A 37 -5.92 -19.08 -9.45
CA LYS A 37 -5.53 -18.63 -8.12
C LYS A 37 -4.03 -18.35 -8.01
N ILE A 38 -3.20 -19.16 -8.65
CA ILE A 38 -1.75 -18.97 -8.67
C ILE A 38 -1.40 -17.73 -9.50
N GLU A 39 -1.99 -17.56 -10.68
CA GLU A 39 -1.79 -16.38 -11.52
C GLU A 39 -2.18 -15.09 -10.80
N LYS A 40 -3.34 -15.07 -10.13
CA LYS A 40 -3.75 -13.93 -9.28
C LYS A 40 -2.73 -13.63 -8.19
N LYS A 41 -2.24 -14.65 -7.49
CA LYS A 41 -1.20 -14.46 -6.46
C LYS A 41 0.11 -13.94 -7.04
N VAL A 42 0.51 -14.39 -8.23
CA VAL A 42 1.71 -13.88 -8.90
C VAL A 42 1.56 -12.40 -9.21
N ALA A 43 0.42 -12.00 -9.79
CA ALA A 43 0.14 -10.59 -10.08
C ALA A 43 0.15 -9.73 -8.81
N GLU A 44 -0.49 -10.17 -7.72
CA GLU A 44 -0.47 -9.47 -6.43
C GLU A 44 0.94 -9.34 -5.85
N LEU A 45 1.77 -10.38 -5.97
CA LEU A 45 3.15 -10.36 -5.48
C LEU A 45 4.05 -9.46 -6.32
N GLU A 46 3.85 -9.41 -7.64
CA GLU A 46 4.58 -8.51 -8.53
C GLU A 46 4.25 -7.05 -8.24
N GLU A 47 2.97 -6.74 -8.02
CA GLU A 47 2.54 -5.39 -7.62
C GLU A 47 3.14 -4.98 -6.28
N LYS A 48 3.07 -5.85 -5.27
CA LYS A 48 3.71 -5.62 -3.96
C LYS A 48 5.21 -5.42 -4.09
N LYS A 49 5.88 -6.24 -4.91
CA LYS A 49 7.33 -6.10 -5.15
C LYS A 49 7.65 -4.74 -5.76
N LYS A 50 6.85 -4.27 -6.73
CA LYS A 50 7.01 -2.95 -7.33
C LYS A 50 6.84 -1.84 -6.29
N GLU A 51 5.76 -1.86 -5.51
CA GLU A 51 5.50 -0.87 -4.46
C GLU A 51 6.63 -0.83 -3.42
N LEU A 52 7.07 -2.01 -2.96
CA LEU A 52 8.19 -2.14 -2.01
C LEU A 52 9.49 -1.61 -2.60
N SER A 53 9.75 -1.87 -3.88
CA SER A 53 10.95 -1.38 -4.57
C SER A 53 10.94 0.15 -4.71
N GLU A 54 9.79 0.75 -5.01
CA GLU A 54 9.64 2.20 -5.10
C GLU A 54 9.86 2.86 -3.72
N LYS A 55 9.25 2.31 -2.66
CA LYS A 55 9.51 2.78 -1.29
C LYS A 55 10.96 2.63 -0.88
N TYR A 56 11.59 1.51 -1.23
CA TYR A 56 13.00 1.28 -0.94
C TYR A 56 13.90 2.33 -1.61
N GLN A 57 13.64 2.63 -2.88
CA GLN A 57 14.36 3.69 -3.59
C GLN A 57 14.14 5.06 -2.94
N TYR A 58 12.90 5.38 -2.56
CA TYR A 58 12.59 6.61 -1.84
C TYR A 58 13.35 6.71 -0.50
N TYR A 59 13.41 5.63 0.28
CA TYR A 59 14.13 5.63 1.55
C TYR A 59 15.65 5.74 1.41
N GLN A 60 16.19 5.44 0.23
CA GLN A 60 17.60 5.66 -0.07
C GLN A 60 17.92 7.09 -0.50
N THR A 61 16.92 7.93 -0.78
CA THR A 61 17.22 9.27 -1.26
C THR A 61 17.80 10.14 -0.13
N PRO A 62 18.69 11.09 -0.48
CA PRO A 62 19.29 11.99 0.50
C PRO A 62 18.25 12.78 1.29
N GLU A 63 17.13 13.14 0.65
CA GLU A 63 16.05 13.93 1.27
C GLU A 63 15.38 13.16 2.40
N PHE A 64 15.05 11.88 2.18
CA PHE A 64 14.44 11.05 3.21
C PHE A 64 15.41 10.79 4.37
N ILE A 65 16.68 10.53 4.06
CA ILE A 65 17.72 10.33 5.08
C ILE A 65 17.90 11.60 5.92
N GLU A 66 17.92 12.78 5.28
CA GLU A 66 18.04 14.06 5.96
C GLU A 66 16.80 14.38 6.80
N GLU A 67 15.60 14.12 6.28
CA GLU A 67 14.35 14.29 7.02
C GLU A 67 14.31 13.40 8.28
N GLU A 68 14.64 12.13 8.14
CA GLU A 68 14.71 11.20 9.28
C GLU A 68 15.78 11.61 10.29
N ALA A 69 16.94 12.08 9.82
CA ALA A 69 18.00 12.58 10.70
C ALA A 69 17.57 13.85 11.46
N ARG A 70 16.90 14.79 10.79
CA ARG A 70 16.32 16.00 11.41
C ARG A 70 15.24 15.63 12.44
N ASN A 71 14.31 14.76 12.07
CA ASN A 71 13.14 14.43 12.89
C ASN A 71 13.46 13.51 14.08
N LYS A 72 14.33 12.51 13.90
CA LYS A 72 14.62 11.51 14.94
C LYS A 72 15.85 11.82 15.76
N LEU A 73 16.87 12.41 15.13
CA LEU A 73 18.16 12.65 15.78
C LEU A 73 18.37 14.13 16.13
N ASN A 74 17.40 15.00 15.82
CA ASN A 74 17.57 16.45 15.90
C ASN A 74 18.87 16.89 15.21
N MET A 75 19.24 16.23 14.11
CA MET A 75 20.47 16.56 13.40
C MET A 75 20.30 17.88 12.66
N ALA A 76 21.24 18.81 12.88
CA ALA A 76 21.28 20.12 12.25
C ALA A 76 22.63 20.33 11.57
N LYS A 77 22.63 20.98 10.41
CA LYS A 77 23.86 21.34 9.68
C LYS A 77 24.59 22.49 10.39
N PRO A 78 25.89 22.69 10.13
CA PRO A 78 26.63 23.84 10.68
C PRO A 78 25.94 25.16 10.32
N GLY A 79 25.51 25.92 11.33
CA GLY A 79 24.77 27.18 11.16
C GLY A 79 23.24 27.08 11.34
N GLU A 80 22.69 25.88 11.52
CA GLU A 80 21.26 25.67 11.86
C GLU A 80 21.08 25.59 13.39
N THR A 81 20.00 26.19 13.92
CA THR A 81 19.64 26.15 15.34
C THR A 81 18.37 25.31 15.53
N ILE A 82 18.46 24.26 16.35
CA ILE A 82 17.32 23.39 16.68
C ILE A 82 16.45 24.10 17.72
N VAL A 83 15.16 24.28 17.43
CA VAL A 83 14.20 24.86 18.37
C VAL A 83 13.25 23.77 18.85
N ILE A 84 13.36 23.42 20.13
CA ILE A 84 12.47 22.44 20.78
C ILE A 84 11.34 23.21 21.46
N LEU A 85 10.11 23.06 20.97
CA LEU A 85 8.95 23.72 21.56
C LEU A 85 8.38 22.90 22.74
N PRO A 86 8.02 23.54 23.86
CA PRO A 86 7.36 22.86 24.96
C PRO A 86 5.97 22.36 24.52
N PRO A 87 5.46 21.23 25.03
CA PRO A 87 4.22 20.60 24.56
C PRO A 87 2.97 21.49 24.70
N ASN A 88 3.06 22.59 25.45
CA ASN A 88 1.96 23.51 25.73
C ASN A 88 1.87 24.72 24.77
N ILE A 89 2.40 24.59 23.55
CA ILE A 89 2.44 25.66 22.53
C ILE A 89 1.06 26.26 22.24
N LYS A 90 -0.01 25.45 22.34
CA LYS A 90 -1.39 25.92 22.12
C LYS A 90 -1.81 27.03 23.08
N ASN A 91 -1.26 27.06 24.30
CA ASN A 91 -1.58 28.06 25.30
C ASN A 91 -0.69 29.31 25.22
N LEU A 92 0.39 29.31 24.40
CA LEU A 92 1.23 30.49 24.17
C LEU A 92 0.52 31.57 23.33
N ASN A 93 -0.55 31.21 22.60
CA ASN A 93 -1.34 32.15 21.81
C ASN A 93 -2.34 32.98 22.65
N SER A 94 -2.52 32.65 23.93
CA SER A 94 -3.50 33.34 24.79
C SER A 94 -2.95 34.59 25.47
N ASP A 95 -1.63 34.73 25.61
CA ASP A 95 -1.00 35.87 26.28
C ASP A 95 -0.49 36.95 25.32
N TYR A 96 -0.37 36.66 24.03
CA TYR A 96 -0.20 37.69 23.00
C TYR A 96 -1.57 38.24 22.62
N LYS A 97 -2.11 39.14 23.44
CA LYS A 97 -3.10 40.11 22.95
C LYS A 97 -2.44 40.85 21.79
N ALA A 98 -2.81 40.51 20.56
CA ALA A 98 -2.47 41.29 19.39
C ALA A 98 -2.96 42.71 19.63
N GLN A 99 -2.07 43.57 20.10
CA GLN A 99 -2.33 44.98 20.27
C GLN A 99 -2.66 45.48 18.88
N PHE A 100 -3.92 45.90 18.70
CA PHE A 100 -4.47 46.29 17.41
C PHE A 100 -3.70 47.52 16.91
N SER A 101 -2.58 47.27 16.23
CA SER A 101 -1.86 48.30 15.51
C SER A 101 -2.75 48.71 14.34
N PRO A 102 -2.91 50.01 14.05
CA PRO A 102 -3.73 50.47 12.93
C PRO A 102 -3.41 49.64 11.70
N GLN A 103 -4.44 49.23 10.96
CA GLN A 103 -4.31 48.37 9.78
C GLN A 103 -3.57 49.11 8.65
N ILE A 104 -2.26 49.23 8.80
CA ILE A 104 -1.37 49.85 7.84
C ILE A 104 -1.25 48.85 6.66
N PRO A 105 -1.46 49.30 5.41
CA PRO A 105 -1.26 48.46 4.24
C PRO A 105 0.13 47.84 4.21
N ASN A 106 0.26 46.60 3.73
CA ASN A 106 1.51 45.84 3.80
C ASN A 106 2.70 46.59 3.17
N TRP A 107 2.51 47.32 2.07
CA TRP A 107 3.57 48.10 1.42
C TRP A 107 4.20 49.16 2.33
N LYS A 108 3.40 49.82 3.18
CA LYS A 108 3.88 50.86 4.09
C LYS A 108 4.64 50.28 5.29
N LYS A 109 4.33 49.03 5.68
CA LYS A 109 5.12 48.27 6.66
C LYS A 109 6.52 47.98 6.12
N TRP A 110 6.62 47.53 4.87
CA TRP A 110 7.91 47.30 4.21
C TRP A 110 8.71 48.60 4.06
N TRP A 111 8.06 49.69 3.67
CA TRP A 111 8.77 50.97 3.56
C TRP A 111 9.44 51.39 4.88
N ASN A 112 8.70 51.33 5.99
CA ASN A 112 9.21 51.74 7.31
C ASN A 112 10.29 50.81 7.91
N LEU A 113 10.46 49.60 7.36
CA LEU A 113 11.49 48.67 7.81
C LEU A 113 12.81 48.83 7.05
N PHE A 114 12.75 49.31 5.81
CA PHE A 114 13.89 49.32 4.89
C PHE A 114 14.36 50.72 4.48
N PHE A 115 13.61 51.77 4.82
CA PHE A 115 13.94 53.18 4.53
C PHE A 115 13.63 54.05 5.74
#